data_AF-A0A7S2CJ04-F1
#
_entry.id   AF-A0A7S2CJ04-F1
#
_cell.length_a   1.000
_cell.length_b   1.000
_cell.length_c   1.000
_cell.angle_alpha   90.00
_cell.angle_beta   90.00
_cell.angle_gamma   90.00
#
_symmetry.space_group_name_H-M   'P 1'
#
loop_
_entity.id
_entity.type
_entity.pdbx_description
1 polymer ?
#
loop_
_entity_poly.entity_id
_entity_poly.type
_entity_poly.pdbx_seq_one_letter_code
_entity_poly.pdbx_strand_id
1 'polypeptide(L)'
;RNATNLSASANSTETLREIDGFNISQSFKPSDTNATDLTRRLYESLHQMSESDGFLFGHQNDAAKGQNFRDSSAMHKLSDINIATGHTKWSAVYGFNMWQALNGTDL
;
A
#
# COMPACT_ATOMS: atom_id res chain seq x y z
N ARG A 1 -44.06 8.51 -33.67
CA ARG A 1 -44.13 7.24 -32.91
C ARG A 1 -42.71 6.91 -32.45
N ASN A 2 -42.49 7.04 -31.14
CA ASN A 2 -41.38 6.58 -30.29
C ASN A 2 -39.93 6.73 -30.79
N ALA A 3 -39.28 7.82 -30.37
CA ALA A 3 -37.85 7.84 -30.09
C ALA A 3 -37.65 7.42 -28.63
N THR A 4 -37.17 6.20 -28.39
CA THR A 4 -36.72 5.74 -27.08
C THR A 4 -35.28 6.18 -26.85
N ASN A 5 -35.09 7.03 -25.85
CA ASN A 5 -33.86 7.24 -25.10
C ASN A 5 -33.27 5.90 -24.62
N LEU A 6 -31.97 5.69 -24.81
CA LEU A 6 -31.14 4.92 -23.88
C LEU A 6 -29.73 5.53 -23.84
N SER A 7 -29.46 6.23 -22.75
CA SER A 7 -28.14 6.64 -22.29
C SER A 7 -27.32 5.41 -21.89
N ALA A 8 -26.04 5.38 -22.24
CA ALA A 8 -25.07 4.50 -21.60
C ALA A 8 -23.74 5.24 -21.46
N SER A 9 -23.54 5.73 -20.24
CA SER A 9 -22.26 6.20 -19.69
C SER A 9 -21.18 5.17 -20.00
N ALA A 10 -20.12 5.60 -20.69
CA ALA A 10 -18.94 4.79 -20.93
C ALA A 10 -18.16 4.63 -19.61
N ASN A 11 -18.64 3.75 -18.72
CA ASN A 11 -17.79 3.15 -17.71
C ASN A 11 -16.88 2.16 -18.43
N SER A 12 -15.66 2.62 -18.74
CA SER A 12 -14.55 1.79 -19.20
C SER A 12 -14.27 0.73 -18.16
N THR A 13 -14.92 -0.42 -18.33
CA THR A 13 -14.66 -1.62 -17.57
C THR A 13 -13.41 -2.23 -18.19
N GLU A 14 -12.25 -1.69 -17.83
CA GLU A 14 -11.00 -2.33 -18.20
C GLU A 14 -10.97 -3.71 -17.55
N THR A 15 -10.85 -4.69 -18.42
CA THR A 15 -10.91 -6.12 -18.15
C THR A 15 -9.68 -6.48 -17.33
N LEU A 16 -9.84 -6.54 -16.01
CA LEU A 16 -8.85 -7.09 -15.09
C LEU A 16 -8.59 -8.53 -15.52
N ARG A 17 -7.36 -8.80 -15.97
CA ARG A 17 -6.90 -10.12 -16.39
C ARG A 17 -7.14 -11.11 -15.24
N GLU A 18 -7.90 -12.17 -15.54
CA GLU A 18 -8.01 -13.35 -14.69
C GLU A 18 -6.59 -13.87 -14.39
N ILE A 19 -6.19 -13.75 -13.13
CA ILE A 19 -5.16 -14.62 -12.56
C ILE A 19 -5.96 -15.82 -12.04
N ASP A 20 -5.68 -17.00 -12.60
CA ASP A 20 -6.39 -18.26 -12.39
C ASP A 20 -6.97 -18.42 -10.96
N GLY A 21 -8.30 -18.36 -10.86
CA GLY A 21 -9.06 -19.06 -9.81
C GLY A 21 -9.55 -18.29 -8.59
N PHE A 22 -9.35 -16.97 -8.47
CA PHE A 22 -9.88 -16.21 -7.32
C PHE A 22 -10.65 -14.97 -7.75
N ASN A 23 -11.99 -15.07 -7.70
CA ASN A 23 -12.91 -14.00 -8.06
C ASN A 23 -13.04 -13.04 -6.87
N ILE A 24 -12.10 -12.08 -6.72
CA ILE A 24 -12.12 -11.01 -5.69
C ILE A 24 -13.28 -10.00 -5.95
N SER A 25 -14.21 -10.32 -6.85
CA SER A 25 -15.38 -9.50 -7.12
C SER A 25 -16.39 -9.48 -5.97
N GLN A 26 -16.12 -10.10 -4.82
CA GLN A 26 -16.84 -9.79 -3.56
C GLN A 26 -16.41 -8.42 -3.04
N SER A 27 -16.84 -7.40 -3.77
CA SER A 27 -17.06 -6.02 -3.37
C SER A 27 -15.99 -5.40 -2.47
N PHE A 28 -14.76 -5.27 -2.98
CA PHE A 28 -13.96 -4.11 -2.59
C PHE A 28 -14.77 -2.84 -2.89
N LYS A 29 -15.28 -2.21 -1.82
CA LYS A 29 -15.93 -0.90 -1.90
C LYS A 29 -14.95 0.11 -1.32
N PRO A 30 -14.02 0.66 -2.13
CA PRO A 30 -13.10 1.67 -1.63
C PRO A 30 -13.90 2.84 -1.07
N SER A 31 -13.38 3.44 0.00
CA SER A 31 -13.87 4.74 0.47
C SER A 31 -13.69 5.83 -0.59
N ASP A 32 -12.63 5.71 -1.40
CA ASP A 32 -12.37 6.55 -2.58
C ASP A 32 -12.57 5.76 -3.88
N THR A 33 -13.69 6.02 -4.57
CA THR A 33 -14.01 5.37 -5.85
C THR A 33 -13.03 5.74 -6.96
N ASN A 34 -12.26 6.82 -6.80
CA ASN A 34 -11.26 7.28 -7.76
C ASN A 34 -9.83 6.91 -7.35
N ALA A 35 -9.68 5.98 -6.40
CA ALA A 35 -8.37 5.53 -5.93
C ALA A 35 -7.49 5.04 -7.10
N THR A 36 -6.22 5.40 -7.03
CA THR A 36 -5.22 5.02 -8.03
C THR A 36 -5.08 3.50 -8.13
N ASP A 37 -4.58 2.99 -9.27
CA ASP A 37 -4.33 1.55 -9.46
C ASP A 37 -3.43 0.98 -8.35
N LEU A 38 -2.41 1.72 -7.92
CA LEU A 38 -1.51 1.30 -6.85
C LEU A 38 -2.24 1.17 -5.51
N THR A 39 -3.11 2.12 -5.17
CA THR A 39 -3.91 2.08 -3.95
C THR A 39 -4.86 0.87 -3.95
N ARG A 40 -5.48 0.56 -5.09
CA ARG A 40 -6.36 -0.59 -5.24
C ARG A 40 -5.60 -1.91 -5.11
N ARG A 41 -4.46 -2.05 -5.78
CA ARG A 41 -3.60 -3.24 -5.67
C ARG A 41 -3.02 -3.43 -4.27
N LEU A 42 -2.69 -2.34 -3.57
CA LEU A 42 -2.26 -2.41 -2.17
C LEU A 42 -3.39 -2.99 -1.31
N TYR A 43 -4.62 -2.52 -1.48
CA TYR A 43 -5.77 -3.06 -0.76
C TYR A 43 -5.96 -4.56 -1.05
N GLU A 44 -5.95 -4.96 -2.32
CA GLU A 44 -6.10 -6.36 -2.72
C GLU A 44 -5.02 -7.24 -2.08
N SER A 45 -3.76 -6.78 -2.09
CA SER A 45 -2.65 -7.49 -1.46
C SER A 45 -2.83 -7.64 0.05
N LEU A 46 -3.24 -6.56 0.74
CA LEU A 46 -3.51 -6.59 2.18
C LEU A 46 -4.68 -7.52 2.53
N HIS A 47 -5.71 -7.55 1.69
CA HIS A 47 -6.84 -8.44 1.86
C HIS A 47 -6.42 -9.92 1.70
N GLN A 48 -5.69 -10.26 0.63
CA GLN A 48 -5.16 -11.62 0.45
C GLN A 48 -4.27 -12.05 1.63
N MET A 49 -3.44 -11.14 2.14
CA MET A 49 -2.63 -11.42 3.33
C MET A 49 -3.47 -11.65 4.58
N SER A 50 -4.59 -10.94 4.75
CA SER A 50 -5.48 -11.14 5.90
C SER A 50 -6.13 -12.52 5.94
N GLU A 51 -6.18 -13.22 4.81
CA GLU A 51 -6.67 -14.60 4.70
C GLU A 51 -5.57 -15.66 4.83
N SER A 52 -4.31 -15.22 4.97
CA SER A 52 -3.15 -16.10 5.17
C SER A 52 -2.82 -16.29 6.65
N ASP A 53 -2.05 -17.33 6.99
CA ASP A 53 -1.55 -17.60 8.35
C ASP A 53 -0.30 -16.77 8.69
N GLY A 54 -0.27 -15.50 8.28
CA GLY A 54 0.88 -14.63 8.40
C GLY A 54 0.48 -13.18 8.71
N PHE A 55 1.46 -12.39 9.14
CA PHE A 55 1.26 -10.96 9.38
C PHE A 55 2.40 -10.14 8.80
N LEU A 56 2.09 -8.90 8.42
CA LEU A 56 3.09 -7.92 8.05
C LEU A 56 3.71 -7.32 9.30
N PHE A 57 5.03 -7.38 9.39
CA PHE A 57 5.76 -6.67 10.43
C PHE A 57 5.98 -5.21 10.02
N GLY A 58 5.53 -4.28 10.85
CA GLY A 58 5.72 -2.85 10.66
C GLY A 58 6.62 -2.23 11.73
N HIS A 59 7.36 -1.19 11.36
CA HIS A 59 8.21 -0.45 12.30
C HIS A 59 8.10 1.06 12.06
N GLN A 60 7.94 1.83 13.14
CA GLN A 60 7.79 3.28 13.08
C GLN A 60 9.15 3.95 12.96
N ASN A 61 9.29 4.88 12.02
CA ASN A 61 10.54 5.57 11.70
C ASN A 61 11.68 4.61 11.31
N ASP A 62 11.32 3.46 10.75
CA ASP A 62 12.23 2.32 10.52
C ASP A 62 13.50 2.70 9.78
N ALA A 63 13.36 3.53 8.75
CA ALA A 63 14.46 3.94 7.89
C ALA A 63 15.04 5.32 8.24
N ALA A 64 14.69 5.86 9.40
CA ALA A 64 14.95 7.26 9.72
C ALA A 64 15.61 7.44 11.09
N LYS A 65 15.16 6.68 12.09
CA LYS A 65 15.76 6.65 13.43
C LYS A 65 15.94 5.23 13.91
N GLY A 66 17.16 4.91 14.33
CA GLY A 66 17.48 3.70 15.07
C GLY A 66 18.35 3.98 16.29
N GLN A 67 18.62 2.95 17.09
CA GLN A 67 19.54 3.05 18.22
C GLN A 67 20.97 3.37 17.75
N ASN A 68 21.36 2.84 16.58
CA ASN A 68 22.73 2.93 16.07
C ASN A 68 22.89 3.83 14.83
N PHE A 69 21.82 4.49 14.38
CA PHE A 69 21.90 5.42 13.26
C PHE A 69 20.83 6.51 13.36
N ARG A 70 21.13 7.66 12.77
CA ARG A 70 20.15 8.69 12.43
C ARG A 70 20.40 9.09 10.99
N ASP A 71 19.34 9.08 10.18
CA ASP A 71 19.45 9.46 8.78
C ASP A 71 19.01 10.91 8.59
N SER A 72 19.92 11.83 8.91
CA SER A 72 19.71 13.27 8.70
C SER A 72 19.70 13.67 7.22
N SER A 73 19.93 12.72 6.31
CA SER A 73 20.00 12.93 4.87
C SER A 73 18.81 12.35 4.10
N ALA A 74 17.86 11.72 4.80
CA ALA A 74 16.72 11.01 4.20
C ALA A 74 17.12 10.04 3.07
N MET A 75 18.29 9.39 3.21
CA MET A 75 18.76 8.39 2.26
C MET A 75 18.06 7.03 2.43
N HIS A 76 17.45 6.77 3.58
CA HIS A 76 16.70 5.58 3.96
C HIS A 76 17.48 4.26 3.75
N LYS A 77 18.78 4.28 4.07
CA LYS A 77 19.71 3.16 3.82
C LYS A 77 19.91 2.21 4.98
N LEU A 78 19.44 2.55 6.18
CA LEU A 78 19.62 1.76 7.40
C LEU A 78 18.29 1.59 8.13
N SER A 79 18.15 0.47 8.82
CA SER A 79 17.03 0.14 9.71
C SER A 79 17.54 -0.72 10.85
N ASP A 80 17.03 -0.53 12.07
CA ASP A 80 17.39 -1.39 13.20
C ASP A 80 16.94 -2.84 12.95
N ILE A 81 15.81 -3.04 12.26
CA ILE A 81 15.33 -4.35 11.81
C ILE A 81 16.29 -4.95 10.78
N ASN A 82 16.73 -4.14 9.83
CA ASN A 82 17.70 -4.61 8.84
C ASN A 82 19.00 -5.04 9.50
N ILE A 83 19.54 -4.24 10.41
CA ILE A 83 20.77 -4.56 11.14
C ILE A 83 20.57 -5.80 12.01
N ALA A 84 19.48 -5.89 12.77
CA ALA A 84 19.19 -7.01 13.67
C ALA A 84 18.99 -8.35 12.94
N THR A 85 18.55 -8.31 11.69
CA THR A 85 18.36 -9.50 10.84
C THR A 85 19.58 -9.83 9.97
N GLY A 86 20.75 -9.25 10.28
CA GLY A 86 21.98 -9.48 9.54
C GLY A 86 21.93 -8.93 8.11
N HIS A 87 21.26 -7.80 7.91
CA HIS A 87 21.07 -7.10 6.64
C HIS A 87 20.19 -7.81 5.61
N THR A 88 19.44 -8.84 6.00
CA THR A 88 18.68 -9.67 5.05
C THR A 88 17.20 -9.32 4.95
N LYS A 89 16.65 -8.59 5.92
CA LYS A 89 15.21 -8.25 5.98
C LYS A 89 15.01 -6.77 6.26
N TRP A 90 13.81 -6.30 5.98
CA TRP A 90 13.33 -4.96 6.29
C TRP A 90 11.92 -5.06 6.84
N SER A 91 11.42 -3.99 7.48
CA SER A 91 9.99 -3.93 7.77
C SER A 91 9.19 -3.96 6.45
N ALA A 92 8.04 -4.62 6.48
CA ALA A 92 7.16 -4.67 5.32
C ALA A 92 6.22 -3.45 5.28
N VAL A 93 5.96 -2.85 6.45
CA VAL A 93 5.18 -1.62 6.59
C VAL A 93 6.03 -0.57 7.31
N TYR A 94 6.25 0.55 6.61
CA TYR A 94 7.03 1.68 7.12
C TYR A 94 6.07 2.72 7.72
N GLY A 95 6.14 2.87 9.04
CA GLY A 95 5.40 3.92 9.73
C GLY A 95 6.16 5.23 9.73
N PHE A 96 5.47 6.35 9.50
CA PHE A 96 6.04 7.69 9.58
C PHE A 96 5.09 8.63 10.32
N ASN A 97 5.61 9.74 10.81
CA ASN A 97 4.79 10.81 11.37
C ASN A 97 4.46 11.82 10.27
N MET A 98 3.17 12.08 10.06
CA MET A 98 2.73 13.01 9.00
C MET A 98 3.20 14.45 9.23
N TRP A 99 3.30 14.92 10.47
CA TRP A 99 3.88 16.22 10.78
C TRP A 99 5.36 16.30 10.39
N GLN A 100 6.13 15.25 10.65
CA GLN A 100 7.55 15.17 10.24
C GLN A 100 7.68 15.14 8.72
N ALA A 101 6.86 14.32 8.06
CA ALA A 101 6.85 14.21 6.60
C ALA A 101 6.47 15.52 5.89
N LEU A 102 5.50 16.27 6.43
CA LEU A 102 5.03 17.52 5.82
C LEU A 102 5.95 18.71 6.10
N ASN A 103 6.56 18.77 7.28
CA ASN A 103 7.37 19.93 7.69
C ASN A 103 8.88 19.73 7.49
N GLY A 104 9.29 18.59 6.93
CA GLY A 104 10.70 18.25 6.75
C GLY A 104 11.48 18.26 8.07
N THR A 105 10.79 18.07 9.19
CA THR A 105 11.43 17.99 10.51
C THR A 105 11.87 16.56 10.70
N ASP A 106 13.20 16.34 10.68
CA ASP A 106 13.91 15.05 10.74
C ASP A 106 13.00 13.83 10.95
N LEU A 107 12.77 13.08 9.87
CA LEU A 107 12.33 11.69 9.96
C LEU A 107 13.31 10.89 10.82
#